data_AF-A0A3G9GY10-F1
#
_entry.id   AF-A0A3G9GY10-F1
#
_cell.length_a   1.000
_cell.length_b   1.000
_cell.length_c   1.000
_cell.angle_alpha   90.00
_cell.angle_beta   90.00
_cell.angle_gamma   90.00
#
_symmetry.space_group_name_H-M   'P 1'
#
loop_
_entity.id
_entity.type
_entity.pdbx_description
1 polymer ?
#
loop_
_entity_poly.entity_id
_entity_poly.type
_entity_poly.pdbx_seq_one_letter_code
_entity_poly.pdbx_strand_id
1 'polypeptide(L)'
;MLTHYLKKAIEDLEFLIDLTLLDIADIKSAHHDRIFERLESKEDRIASFEKHKGMIDSEIALLLKENCGKELSDLLDEKTQEGLERLRETLNNLHSLNRYYARFVIAVGEFYNSMYEEVFPIEKDGYTGKTPKTASLIELRV
;
A
#
# COMPACT_ATOMS: atom_id res chain seq x y z
N MET A 1 9.68 -16.00 -22.23
CA MET A 1 9.69 -16.16 -20.76
C MET A 1 9.53 -14.82 -20.06
N LEU A 2 10.33 -13.80 -20.40
CA LEU A 2 10.18 -12.41 -19.91
C LEU A 2 8.75 -11.85 -19.98
N THR A 3 8.07 -11.98 -21.12
CA THR A 3 6.69 -11.50 -21.33
C THR A 3 5.67 -12.13 -20.36
N HIS A 4 5.90 -13.39 -19.96
CA HIS A 4 5.03 -14.08 -19.02
C HIS A 4 5.25 -13.57 -17.58
N TYR A 5 6.50 -13.32 -17.18
CA TYR A 5 6.78 -12.70 -15.88
C TYR A 5 6.26 -11.26 -15.80
N LEU A 6 6.37 -10.48 -16.89
CA LEU A 6 5.78 -9.15 -16.98
C LEU A 6 4.26 -9.20 -16.82
N LYS A 7 3.59 -10.11 -17.52
CA LYS A 7 2.14 -10.28 -17.40
C LYS A 7 1.72 -10.60 -15.96
N LYS A 8 2.40 -11.53 -15.30
CA LYS A 8 2.12 -11.88 -13.89
C LYS A 8 2.38 -10.72 -12.94
N ALA A 9 3.46 -9.97 -13.15
CA ALA A 9 3.75 -8.79 -12.34
C ALA A 9 2.67 -7.70 -12.52
N ILE A 10 2.17 -7.50 -13.75
CA ILE A 10 1.06 -6.58 -14.02
C ILE A 10 -0.23 -7.06 -13.34
N GLU A 11 -0.59 -8.34 -13.47
CA GLU A 11 -1.74 -8.94 -12.79
C GLU A 11 -1.64 -8.76 -11.27
N ASP A 12 -0.44 -8.91 -10.70
CA ASP A 12 -0.23 -8.71 -9.28
C ASP A 12 -0.49 -7.26 -8.84
N LEU A 13 -0.06 -6.29 -9.64
CA LEU A 13 -0.28 -4.88 -9.38
C LEU A 13 -1.74 -4.45 -9.57
N GLU A 14 -2.40 -4.94 -10.62
CA GLU A 14 -3.84 -4.71 -10.85
C GLU A 14 -4.66 -5.21 -9.66
N PHE A 15 -4.33 -6.40 -9.14
CA PHE A 15 -4.97 -6.93 -7.93
C PHE A 15 -4.73 -6.05 -6.69
N LEU A 16 -3.52 -5.55 -6.49
CA LEU A 16 -3.20 -4.62 -5.40
C LEU A 16 -3.94 -3.29 -5.53
N ILE A 17 -4.12 -2.79 -6.76
CA ILE A 17 -4.92 -1.60 -7.05
C ILE A 17 -6.38 -1.84 -6.64
N ASP A 18 -6.97 -2.96 -7.05
CA ASP A 18 -8.36 -3.29 -6.73
C ASP A 18 -8.59 -3.40 -5.22
N LEU A 19 -7.69 -4.09 -4.50
CA LEU A 19 -7.78 -4.16 -3.04
C LEU A 19 -7.59 -2.78 -2.39
N THR A 20 -6.74 -1.91 -2.94
CA THR A 20 -6.56 -0.54 -2.41
C THR A 20 -7.80 0.32 -2.65
N LEU A 21 -8.48 0.18 -3.79
CA LEU A 21 -9.73 0.87 -4.07
C LEU A 21 -10.85 0.41 -3.14
N LEU A 22 -10.91 -0.90 -2.85
CA LEU A 22 -11.87 -1.45 -1.89
C LEU A 22 -11.61 -0.92 -0.47
N ASP A 23 -10.35 -0.86 -0.04
CA ASP A 23 -10.01 -0.28 1.26
C ASP A 23 -10.39 1.20 1.36
N ILE A 24 -10.19 1.97 0.29
CA ILE A 24 -10.63 3.38 0.25
C ILE A 24 -12.15 3.47 0.41
N ALA A 25 -12.92 2.58 -0.25
CA ALA A 25 -14.37 2.57 -0.15
C ALA A 25 -14.86 2.17 1.25
N ASP A 26 -14.20 1.19 1.87
CA ASP A 26 -14.52 0.72 3.21
C ASP A 26 -14.18 1.75 4.29
N ILE A 27 -13.02 2.42 4.21
CA ILE A 27 -12.70 3.53 5.12
C ILE A 27 -13.75 4.64 5.02
N LYS A 28 -14.15 5.02 3.80
CA LYS A 28 -15.19 6.06 3.61
C LYS A 28 -16.54 5.66 4.19
N SER A 29 -16.82 4.36 4.26
CA SER A 29 -18.07 3.80 4.77
C SER A 29 -17.96 3.33 6.23
N ALA A 30 -16.85 3.60 6.91
CA ALA A 30 -16.54 3.17 8.28
C ALA A 30 -16.53 1.64 8.49
N HIS A 31 -16.23 0.84 7.46
CA HIS A 31 -16.13 -0.63 7.54
C HIS A 31 -14.67 -1.09 7.74
N HIS A 32 -14.04 -0.68 8.83
CA HIS A 32 -12.58 -0.82 8.99
C HIS A 32 -12.12 -2.27 9.19
N ASP A 33 -12.97 -3.15 9.72
CA ASP A 33 -12.63 -4.56 9.98
C ASP A 33 -12.23 -5.31 8.71
N ARG A 34 -12.91 -5.00 7.59
CA ARG A 34 -12.68 -5.61 6.27
C ARG A 34 -11.31 -5.29 5.67
N ILE A 35 -10.65 -4.25 6.14
CA ILE A 35 -9.30 -3.86 5.70
C ILE A 35 -8.29 -4.85 6.27
N PHE A 36 -8.46 -5.25 7.53
CA PHE A 36 -7.59 -6.22 8.19
C PHE A 36 -7.74 -7.62 7.59
N GLU A 37 -8.95 -8.02 7.19
CA GLU A 37 -9.20 -9.30 6.50
C GLU A 37 -8.44 -9.41 5.17
N ARG A 38 -8.17 -8.30 4.49
CA ARG A 38 -7.46 -8.27 3.21
C ARG A 38 -5.94 -8.18 3.34
N LEU A 39 -5.42 -7.98 4.56
CA LEU A 39 -4.00 -7.70 4.79
C LEU A 39 -3.12 -8.86 4.33
N GLU A 40 -3.44 -10.08 4.74
CA GLU A 40 -2.69 -11.29 4.34
C GLU A 40 -2.64 -11.44 2.82
N SER A 41 -3.78 -11.27 2.15
CA SER A 41 -3.86 -11.31 0.69
C SER A 41 -3.03 -10.22 -0.01
N LYS A 42 -2.88 -9.04 0.61
CA LYS A 42 -2.00 -7.98 0.09
C LYS A 42 -0.53 -8.33 0.28
N GLU A 43 -0.15 -8.83 1.44
CA GLU A 43 1.24 -9.22 1.74
C GLU A 43 1.70 -10.34 0.80
N ASP A 44 0.88 -11.36 0.60
CA ASP A 44 1.14 -12.45 -0.34
C ASP A 44 1.34 -11.92 -1.77
N ARG A 45 0.52 -10.95 -2.17
CA ARG A 45 0.59 -10.39 -3.51
C ARG A 45 1.82 -9.50 -3.71
N ILE A 46 2.22 -8.74 -2.69
CA ILE A 46 3.47 -7.97 -2.69
C ILE A 46 4.67 -8.92 -2.81
N ALA A 47 4.70 -9.99 -2.03
CA ALA A 47 5.77 -10.99 -2.10
C ALA A 47 5.83 -11.67 -3.48
N SER A 48 4.68 -11.99 -4.08
CA SER A 48 4.59 -12.49 -5.46
C SER A 48 5.17 -11.50 -6.45
N PHE A 49 4.79 -10.22 -6.35
CA PHE A 49 5.28 -9.16 -7.22
C PHE A 49 6.80 -8.99 -7.12
N GLU A 50 7.36 -8.95 -5.90
CA GLU A 50 8.81 -8.84 -5.69
C GLU A 50 9.59 -10.01 -6.31
N LYS A 51 9.05 -11.23 -6.18
CA LYS A 51 9.61 -12.41 -6.83
C LYS A 51 9.58 -12.29 -8.36
N HIS A 52 8.46 -11.87 -8.93
CA HIS A 52 8.34 -11.68 -10.38
C HIS A 52 9.28 -10.58 -10.88
N LYS A 53 9.43 -9.48 -10.14
CA LYS A 53 10.42 -8.43 -10.42
C LYS A 53 11.85 -9.00 -10.44
N GLY A 54 12.22 -9.79 -9.44
CA GLY A 54 13.56 -10.41 -9.39
C GLY A 54 13.83 -11.35 -10.57
N MET A 55 12.80 -12.06 -11.05
CA MET A 55 12.90 -12.90 -12.25
C MET A 55 13.07 -12.06 -13.53
N ILE A 56 12.33 -10.95 -13.65
CA ILE A 56 12.47 -9.99 -14.76
C ILE A 56 13.89 -9.43 -14.80
N ASP A 57 14.41 -8.96 -13.66
CA ASP A 57 15.75 -8.38 -13.55
C ASP A 57 16.84 -9.40 -13.92
N SER A 58 16.67 -10.66 -13.49
CA SER A 58 17.60 -11.75 -13.81
C SER A 58 17.61 -12.09 -15.30
N GLU A 59 16.43 -12.16 -15.92
CA GLU A 59 16.30 -12.46 -17.35
C GLU A 59 16.88 -11.33 -18.21
N ILE A 60 16.63 -10.07 -17.85
CA ILE A 60 17.24 -8.89 -18.50
C ILE A 60 18.76 -8.94 -18.39
N ALA A 61 19.30 -9.29 -17.21
CA ALA A 61 20.74 -9.42 -17.01
C ALA A 61 21.36 -10.55 -17.85
N LEU A 62 20.66 -11.67 -18.05
CA LEU A 62 21.08 -12.74 -18.95
C LEU A 62 21.10 -12.27 -20.40
N LEU A 63 20.03 -11.62 -20.87
CA LEU A 63 19.94 -11.11 -22.24
C LEU A 63 21.06 -10.11 -22.57
N LEU A 64 21.44 -9.26 -21.61
CA LEU A 64 22.56 -8.32 -21.75
C LEU A 64 23.92 -9.01 -21.77
N LYS A 65 24.10 -10.10 -21.00
CA LYS A 65 25.36 -10.88 -21.00
C LYS A 65 25.53 -11.68 -22.29
N GLU A 66 24.44 -12.23 -22.84
CA GLU A 66 24.47 -13.00 -24.08
C GLU A 66 24.67 -12.12 -25.31
N ASN A 67 24.23 -10.86 -25.26
CA ASN A 67 24.35 -9.89 -26.34
C ASN A 67 25.26 -8.71 -25.95
N CYS A 68 26.55 -8.98 -25.77
CA CYS A 68 27.57 -7.95 -25.55
C CYS A 68 27.55 -6.91 -26.69
N GLY A 69 27.09 -5.69 -26.40
CA GLY A 69 27.27 -4.51 -27.26
C GLY A 69 26.05 -4.00 -28.02
N LYS A 70 24.83 -4.49 -27.74
CA LYS A 70 23.58 -3.89 -28.26
C LYS A 70 22.78 -3.24 -27.13
N GLU A 71 22.08 -2.14 -27.44
CA GLU A 71 21.17 -1.52 -26.47
C GLU A 71 20.01 -2.48 -26.15
N LEU A 72 19.55 -2.45 -24.90
CA LEU A 72 18.42 -3.26 -24.43
C LEU A 72 17.16 -3.02 -25.29
N SER A 73 16.99 -1.80 -25.78
CA SER A 73 15.95 -1.36 -26.73
C SER A 73 15.94 -2.19 -28.02
N ASP A 74 17.12 -2.50 -28.56
CA ASP A 74 17.27 -3.25 -29.83
C ASP A 74 17.18 -4.76 -29.65
N LEU A 75 17.25 -5.24 -28.40
CA LEU A 75 17.21 -6.65 -28.03
C LEU A 75 15.81 -7.10 -27.58
N LEU A 76 14.96 -6.15 -27.17
CA LEU A 76 13.62 -6.42 -26.70
C LEU A 76 12.60 -6.26 -27.82
N ASP A 77 11.80 -7.30 -28.04
CA ASP A 77 10.68 -7.27 -28.96
C ASP A 77 9.64 -6.21 -28.52
N GLU A 78 8.90 -5.63 -29.47
CA GLU A 78 7.97 -4.51 -29.25
C GLU A 78 6.95 -4.80 -28.13
N LYS A 79 6.45 -6.04 -28.07
CA LYS A 79 5.54 -6.52 -27.00
C LYS A 79 6.13 -6.48 -25.60
N THR A 80 7.45 -6.66 -25.51
CA THR A 80 8.14 -6.67 -24.22
C THR A 80 8.39 -5.25 -23.73
N GLN A 81 8.68 -4.32 -24.65
CA GLN A 81 8.75 -2.89 -24.36
C GLN A 81 7.38 -2.36 -23.91
N GLU A 82 6.32 -2.71 -24.62
CA GLU A 82 4.94 -2.36 -24.24
C GLU A 82 4.57 -2.91 -22.85
N GLY A 83 4.95 -4.17 -22.56
CA GLY A 83 4.75 -4.76 -21.24
C GLY A 83 5.50 -4.06 -20.12
N LEU A 84 6.73 -3.59 -20.37
CA LEU A 84 7.51 -2.83 -19.40
C LEU A 84 6.92 -1.44 -19.14
N GLU A 85 6.47 -0.74 -20.18
CA GLU A 85 5.83 0.57 -20.01
C GLU A 85 4.52 0.42 -19.24
N ARG A 86 3.69 -0.58 -19.59
CA ARG A 86 2.46 -0.88 -18.83
C ARG A 86 2.73 -1.23 -17.37
N LEU A 87 3.79 -1.99 -17.08
CA LEU A 87 4.20 -2.29 -15.71
C LEU A 87 4.52 -1.00 -14.93
N ARG A 88 5.27 -0.10 -15.56
CA ARG A 88 5.64 1.20 -14.99
C ARG A 88 4.42 2.10 -14.76
N GLU A 89 3.50 2.18 -15.70
CA GLU A 89 2.25 2.93 -15.56
C GLU A 89 1.40 2.38 -14.40
N THR A 90 1.25 1.06 -14.33
CA THR A 90 0.47 0.39 -13.28
C THR A 90 1.09 0.61 -11.90
N LEU A 91 2.43 0.57 -11.78
CA LEU A 91 3.14 0.91 -10.54
C LEU A 91 2.89 2.35 -10.11
N ASN A 92 2.98 3.31 -11.04
CA ASN A 92 2.73 4.72 -10.74
C ASN A 92 1.28 4.94 -10.27
N ASN A 93 0.32 4.25 -10.89
CA ASN A 93 -1.07 4.28 -10.47
C ASN A 93 -1.23 3.74 -9.04
N LEU A 94 -0.71 2.54 -8.76
CA LEU A 94 -0.75 1.94 -7.41
C LEU A 94 -0.13 2.87 -6.36
N HIS A 95 1.04 3.46 -6.65
CA HIS A 95 1.70 4.41 -5.75
C HIS A 95 0.82 5.64 -5.47
N SER A 96 0.21 6.21 -6.51
CA SER A 96 -0.69 7.36 -6.36
C SER A 96 -1.93 7.05 -5.52
N LEU A 97 -2.55 5.89 -5.75
CA LEU A 97 -3.73 5.42 -5.03
C LEU A 97 -3.40 5.09 -3.57
N ASN A 98 -2.26 4.43 -3.33
CA ASN A 98 -1.80 4.14 -1.98
C ASN A 98 -1.54 5.43 -1.18
N ARG A 99 -0.90 6.43 -1.81
CA ARG A 99 -0.71 7.75 -1.19
C ARG A 99 -2.03 8.43 -0.85
N TYR A 100 -3.04 8.28 -1.71
CA TYR A 100 -4.39 8.80 -1.44
C TYR A 100 -5.07 8.04 -0.28
N TYR A 101 -4.97 6.70 -0.26
CA TYR A 101 -5.45 5.85 0.82
C TYR A 101 -4.82 6.22 2.18
N ALA A 102 -3.50 6.38 2.22
CA ALA A 102 -2.76 6.73 3.43
C ALA A 102 -3.26 8.01 4.10
N ARG A 103 -3.71 9.00 3.32
CA ARG A 103 -4.30 10.24 3.87
C ARG A 103 -5.56 9.97 4.68
N PHE A 104 -6.39 9.02 4.27
CA PHE A 104 -7.57 8.64 5.05
C PHE A 104 -7.19 7.88 6.31
N VAL A 105 -6.25 6.93 6.21
CA VAL A 105 -5.77 6.17 7.37
C VAL A 105 -5.24 7.10 8.45
N ILE A 106 -4.44 8.11 8.06
CA ILE A 106 -3.91 9.12 8.99
C ILE A 106 -5.05 9.93 9.61
N ALA A 107 -5.97 10.45 8.80
CA ALA A 107 -7.10 11.25 9.32
C ALA A 107 -7.99 10.46 10.29
N VAL A 108 -8.25 9.19 9.99
CA VAL A 108 -9.01 8.29 10.88
C VAL A 108 -8.24 8.02 12.17
N GLY A 109 -6.92 7.78 12.09
CA GLY A 109 -6.06 7.60 13.25
C GLY A 109 -6.01 8.83 14.15
N GLU A 110 -5.85 10.03 13.56
CA GLU A 110 -5.90 11.31 14.29
C GLU A 110 -7.25 11.53 14.96
N PHE A 111 -8.35 11.21 14.28
CA PHE A 111 -9.70 11.31 14.85
C PHE A 111 -9.89 10.39 16.08
N TYR A 112 -9.48 9.12 15.99
CA TYR A 112 -9.57 8.22 17.14
C TYR A 112 -8.66 8.63 18.28
N ASN A 113 -7.46 9.14 17.97
CA ASN A 113 -6.54 9.66 18.99
C ASN A 113 -7.11 10.89 19.69
N SER A 114 -7.70 11.85 18.95
CA SER A 114 -8.31 13.03 19.57
C SER A 114 -9.51 12.66 20.45
N MET A 115 -10.34 11.70 20.02
CA MET A 115 -11.44 11.17 20.84
C MET A 115 -10.91 10.50 22.11
N TYR A 116 -9.81 9.74 22.02
CA TYR A 116 -9.19 9.10 23.17
C TYR A 116 -8.65 10.13 24.17
N GLU A 117 -7.99 11.19 23.69
CA GLU A 117 -7.48 12.29 24.52
C GLU A 117 -8.61 13.07 25.21
N GLU A 118 -9.77 13.23 24.56
CA GLU A 118 -10.94 13.90 25.14
C GLU A 118 -11.65 13.02 26.19
N VAL A 119 -11.76 11.71 25.95
CA VAL A 119 -12.39 10.76 26.89
C VAL A 119 -11.50 10.49 28.10
N PHE A 120 -10.18 10.45 27.90
CA PHE A 120 -9.19 10.25 28.96
C PHE A 120 -8.17 11.41 28.95
N PRO A 121 -8.54 12.60 29.44
CA PRO A 121 -7.62 13.71 29.51
C PRO A 121 -6.52 13.39 30.54
N ILE A 122 -5.36 12.96 30.06
CA ILE A 122 -4.17 12.75 30.89
C ILE A 122 -3.38 14.06 30.84
N GLU A 123 -3.54 14.92 31.85
CA GLU A 123 -2.63 16.05 32.05
C GLU A 123 -1.22 15.48 32.37
N LYS A 124 -0.25 15.72 31.47
CA LYS A 124 1.18 15.56 31.80
C LYS A 124 1.60 16.78 32.62
N ASP A 125 1.19 16.84 33.87
CA ASP A 125 1.69 17.87 34.78
C ASP A 125 3.08 17.48 35.27
N GLY A 126 4.05 18.37 35.06
CA GLY A 126 5.49 18.05 35.05
C GLY A 126 6.06 17.62 36.40
N TYR A 127 5.35 17.86 37.50
CA TYR A 127 5.81 17.53 38.85
C TYR A 127 4.59 17.24 39.75
N THR A 128 4.46 15.99 40.21
CA THR A 128 3.48 15.46 41.20
C THR A 128 2.13 14.95 40.67
N GLY A 129 1.92 13.64 40.79
CA GLY A 129 0.61 12.99 40.98
C GLY A 129 -0.38 13.01 39.80
N LYS A 130 -0.47 11.89 39.08
CA LYS A 130 -1.54 11.64 38.10
C LYS A 130 -2.91 11.72 38.80
N THR A 131 -3.67 12.78 38.59
CA THR A 131 -5.09 12.84 38.96
C THR A 131 -5.92 12.86 37.69
N PRO A 132 -6.78 11.85 37.45
CA PRO A 132 -7.68 11.89 36.30
C PRO A 132 -8.77 12.95 36.57
N LYS A 133 -8.92 13.93 35.68
CA LYS A 133 -10.14 14.75 35.65
C LYS A 133 -11.28 13.91 35.08
N THR A 134 -12.47 14.13 35.63
CA THR A 134 -13.72 13.53 35.15
C THR A 134 -13.94 13.91 33.69
N ALA A 135 -14.11 12.91 32.82
CA ALA A 135 -14.45 13.13 31.42
C ALA A 135 -15.72 13.99 31.32
N SER A 136 -15.68 15.08 30.56
CA SER A 136 -16.82 15.98 30.32
C SER A 136 -18.03 15.27 29.69
N LEU A 137 -17.81 14.11 29.07
CA LEU A 137 -18.85 13.27 28.48
C LEU A 137 -19.63 12.42 29.50
N ILE A 138 -19.10 12.20 30.70
CA ILE A 138 -19.79 11.48 31.78
C ILE A 138 -20.13 12.47 32.89
N GLU A 139 -21.02 13.41 32.59
CA GLU A 139 -21.77 14.09 33.64
C GLU A 139 -22.83 13.12 34.16
N LEU A 140 -22.55 12.48 35.30
CA LEU A 140 -23.59 11.82 36.10
C LEU A 140 -24.60 12.89 36.52
N ARG A 141 -25.74 12.96 35.84
CA ARG A 141 -26.92 13.66 36.37
C ARG A 141 -27.33 12.95 37.65
N VAL A 142 -27.04 13.57 38.79
CA VAL A 142 -27.65 13.30 40.09
C VAL A 142 -28.98 14.05 40.18
#